data_AF-A0A948UYP7-F1
#
_entry.id   AF-A0A948UYP7-F1
#
_cell.length_a   1.000
_cell.length_b   1.000
_cell.length_c   1.000
_cell.angle_alpha   90.00
_cell.angle_beta   90.00
_cell.angle_gamma   90.00
#
_symmetry.space_group_name_H-M   'P 1'
#
loop_
_entity.id
_entity.type
_entity.pdbx_description
1 polymer ?
#
loop_
_entity_poly.entity_id
_entity_poly.type
_entity_poly.pdbx_seq_one_letter_code
_entity_poly.pdbx_strand_id
1 'polypeptide(L)' 'MARPRKPFLMRASPGVMAAVERLAAAELRSVNAQVECLLREALARRGISPSEDLPPTDGA' A
#
# COMPACT_ATOMS: atom_id res chain seq x y z
N MET A 1 -13.08 13.55 -3.75
CA MET A 1 -11.92 13.60 -4.66
C MET A 1 -10.87 12.63 -4.16
N ALA A 2 -10.21 11.85 -5.02
CA ALA A 2 -9.15 10.94 -4.57
C ALA A 2 -7.99 11.75 -3.98
N ARG A 3 -7.52 11.38 -2.77
CA ARG A 3 -6.38 12.04 -2.11
C ARG A 3 -5.14 11.85 -2.99
N PRO A 4 -4.33 12.90 -3.24
CA PRO A 4 -3.17 12.80 -4.11
C PRO A 4 -2.16 11.79 -3.56
N ARG A 5 -1.76 10.81 -4.38
CA ARG A 5 -0.74 9.83 -4.01
C ARG A 5 0.65 10.40 -4.28
N LYS A 6 1.56 10.25 -3.32
CA LYS A 6 2.95 10.67 -3.48
C LYS A 6 3.73 9.60 -4.28
N PRO A 7 4.20 9.90 -5.51
CA PRO A 7 5.05 8.98 -6.23
C PRO A 7 6.39 8.81 -5.50
N PHE A 8 6.91 7.59 -5.44
CA PHE A 8 8.21 7.29 -4.83
C PHE A 8 8.98 6.30 -5.70
N LEU A 9 10.29 6.48 -5.79
CA LEU A 9 11.18 5.52 -6.43
C LEU A 9 11.52 4.43 -5.42
N MET A 10 11.03 3.21 -5.67
CA MET A 10 11.27 2.06 -4.82
C MET A 10 12.51 1.30 -5.29
N ARG A 11 13.43 1.00 -4.36
CA ARG A 11 14.52 0.04 -4.61
C ARG A 11 14.20 -1.24 -3.86
N ALA A 12 13.99 -2.32 -4.60
CA ALA A 12 13.75 -3.65 -4.06
C ALA A 12 14.56 -4.69 -4.84
N SER A 13 14.85 -5.83 -4.22
CA SER A 13 15.52 -6.92 -4.92
C SER A 13 14.59 -7.50 -6.00
N PRO A 14 15.14 -7.99 -7.14
CA PRO A 14 14.32 -8.57 -8.21
C PRO A 14 13.43 -9.72 -7.72
N GLY A 15 13.92 -10.56 -6.79
CA GLY A 15 13.16 -11.66 -6.22
C GLY A 15 11.94 -11.21 -5.41
N VAL A 16 12.06 -10.11 -4.68
CA VAL A 16 10.92 -9.52 -3.93
C VAL A 16 9.88 -8.98 -4.90
N MET A 17 10.29 -8.22 -5.92
CA MET A 17 9.35 -7.68 -6.91
C MET A 17 8.64 -8.79 -7.68
N ALA A 18 9.37 -9.85 -8.09
CA ALA A 18 8.75 -10.99 -8.75
C ALA A 18 7.71 -11.70 -7.87
N ALA A 19 7.92 -11.77 -6.55
CA ALA A 19 6.94 -12.32 -5.63
C ALA A 19 5.69 -11.43 -5.50
N VAL A 20 5.89 -10.10 -5.42
CA VAL A 20 4.80 -9.13 -5.38
C VAL A 20 3.97 -9.17 -6.65
N GLU A 21 4.59 -9.27 -7.82
CA GLU A 21 3.91 -9.37 -9.12
C GLU A 21 3.04 -10.62 -9.22
N ARG A 22 3.56 -11.79 -8.81
CA ARG A 22 2.78 -13.03 -8.78
C ARG A 22 1.58 -12.95 -7.84
N LEU A 23 1.77 -12.35 -6.66
CA LEU A 23 0.69 -12.17 -5.69
C LEU A 23 -0.38 -11.20 -6.23
N ALA A 24 0.05 -10.07 -6.81
CA ALA A 24 -0.85 -9.09 -7.42
C ALA A 24 -1.70 -9.74 -8.54
N ALA A 25 -1.08 -10.57 -9.38
CA ALA A 25 -1.78 -11.30 -10.44
C ALA A 25 -2.80 -12.30 -9.87
N ALA A 26 -2.43 -13.04 -8.82
CA ALA A 26 -3.33 -13.99 -8.17
C ALA A 26 -4.55 -13.32 -7.52
N GLU A 27 -4.40 -12.08 -7.04
CA GLU A 27 -5.46 -11.34 -6.35
C GLU A 27 -6.16 -10.31 -7.26
N LEU A 28 -5.90 -10.34 -8.57
CA LEU A 28 -6.47 -9.43 -9.57
C LEU A 28 -6.26 -7.94 -9.21
N ARG A 29 -5.09 -7.61 -8.68
CA ARG A 29 -4.68 -6.27 -8.29
C ARG A 29 -3.54 -5.76 -9.17
N SER A 30 -3.45 -4.44 -9.30
CA SER A 30 -2.23 -3.83 -9.85
C SER A 30 -1.08 -4.01 -8.86
N VAL A 31 0.16 -4.07 -9.38
CA VAL A 31 1.37 -4.19 -8.56
C VAL A 31 1.44 -3.05 -7.52
N ASN A 32 1.10 -1.82 -7.92
CA ASN A 32 1.10 -0.67 -7.01
C ASN A 32 0.06 -0.82 -5.87
N ALA A 33 -1.14 -1.33 -6.19
CA ALA A 33 -2.16 -1.60 -5.17
C ALA A 33 -1.73 -2.72 -4.22
N GLN A 34 -1.01 -3.73 -4.73
CA GLN A 34 -0.46 -4.80 -3.90
C GLN A 34 0.62 -4.30 -2.95
N VAL A 35 1.56 -3.48 -3.44
CA VAL A 35 2.61 -2.86 -2.62
C VAL A 35 1.97 -2.06 -1.47
N GLU A 36 0.96 -1.25 -1.76
CA GLU A 36 0.22 -0.49 -0.75
C GLU A 36 -0.41 -1.38 0.33
N CYS A 37 -1.05 -2.50 -0.07
CA CYS A 37 -1.65 -3.45 0.86
C CYS A 37 -0.58 -4.07 1.78
N LEU A 38 0.52 -4.56 1.20
CA LEU A 38 1.62 -5.16 1.94
C LEU A 38 2.28 -4.18 2.91
N LEU A 39 2.43 -2.91 2.51
CA LEU A 39 2.95 -1.86 3.39
C LEU A 39 2.00 -1.60 4.57
N ARG A 40 0.69 -1.50 4.32
CA ARG A 40 -0.31 -1.32 5.39
C ARG A 40 -0.33 -2.49 6.36
N GLU A 41 -0.31 -3.72 5.86
CA GLU A 41 -0.22 -4.91 6.69
C GLU A 41 1.07 -4.91 7.54
N ALA A 42 2.20 -4.56 6.94
CA ALA A 42 3.48 -4.49 7.64
C ALA A 42 3.50 -3.41 8.73
N LEU A 43 2.88 -2.25 8.49
CA LEU A 43 2.74 -1.17 9.47
C LEU A 43 1.77 -1.58 10.60
N ALA A 44 0.63 -2.16 10.26
CA ALA A 44 -0.36 -2.64 11.23
C ALA A 44 0.22 -3.70 12.17
N ARG A 45 1.02 -4.65 11.65
CA ARG A 45 1.76 -5.64 12.46
C ARG A 45 2.74 -5.01 13.46
N ARG A 46 3.13 -3.74 13.26
CA ARG A 46 3.98 -2.95 14.15
C ARG A 46 3.18 -1.99 15.04
N GLY A 47 1.85 -2.06 15.01
CA GLY A 47 0.98 -1.14 15.73
C GLY A 47 0.93 0.28 15.14
N ILE A 48 1.38 0.45 13.89
CA ILE A 48 1.38 1.74 13.20
C ILE A 48 0.16 1.81 12.28
N SER A 49 -0.78 2.69 12.61
CA SER A 49 -1.94 2.99 11.76
C SER A 49 -1.63 4.21 10.89
N PRO A 50 -1.65 4.11 9.54
CA PRO A 50 -1.47 5.27 8.67
C PRO A 50 -2.68 6.21 8.81
N SER A 51 -2.49 7.36 9.45
CA SER A 51 -3.54 8.32 9.85
C SER A 51 -4.19 9.11 8.70
N GLU A 52 -3.90 8.78 7.44
CA GLU A 52 -3.98 9.71 6.33
C GLU A 52 -5.14 9.45 5.33
N ASP A 53 -6.01 8.47 5.59
CA ASP A 53 -7.21 8.19 4.77
C ASP A 53 -8.52 8.16 5.56
N LEU A 54 -8.54 8.68 6.80
CA LEU A 54 -9.82 8.94 7.45
C LEU A 54 -10.57 10.01 6.63
N PRO A 55 -11.86 9.78 6.26
CA PRO A 55 -12.69 10.91 5.84
C PRO A 55 -12.59 11.99 6.92
N PRO A 56 -12.70 13.30 6.57
CA PRO A 56 -12.80 14.31 7.59
C PRO A 56 -13.87 13.84 8.55
N THR A 57 -13.50 13.59 9.81
CA THR A 57 -14.47 13.41 10.86
C THR A 57 -15.23 14.73 10.87
N ASP A 58 -16.45 14.72 10.34
CA ASP A 58 -17.42 15.79 10.56
C ASP A 58 -17.70 15.79 12.06
N GLY A 59 -16.83 16.48 12.79
CA GLY A 59 -16.83 16.60 14.23
C GLY A 59 -17.00 18.07 14.59
N ALA A 60 -18.24 18.40 14.97
CA ALA A 60 -18.76 19.67 15.50
C ALA A 60 -19.06 20.79 14.49
#